data_AF-A0A9E5ICC3-F1
#
_entry.id   AF-A0A9E5ICC3-F1
#
_cell.length_a   1.000
_cell.length_b   1.000
_cell.length_c   1.000
_cell.angle_alpha   90.00
_cell.angle_beta   90.00
_cell.angle_gamma   90.00
#
_symmetry.space_group_name_H-M   'P 1'
#
loop_
_entity.id
_entity.type
_entity.pdbx_description
1 polymer ?
#
loop_
_entity_poly.entity_id
_entity_poly.type
_entity_poly.pdbx_seq_one_letter_code
_entity_poly.pdbx_strand_id
1 'polypeptide(L)'
;MRTSLIARHGWAAAFLIFFSGGWTFSQSDSGVDLRPKKALWGSYGYVNSAGKYVLEPQYENALPFSDFLAAVKKNGRWGYINGEGKFIIEPSFEDAYLFSEQTAAVKLDGKWGFINRAGKFLIEPKYEDAALFRQGLAAVKWDGKWGFVSKTGEMIVPPRFQQVYFFQEDRCGAWADGKWGFIDRRGEFVIPPKYDEVLAFSEGLAAVNLGGKLEGEIFGGGTWRFVNAEGREVIAEALVSHASPASTATSRVGTEGRQDAKAEILGVENGFQSGRARILLGPHIMNGESRNPCWGYIDAKGNWLADGATTIPLNFSTYTPGEGFTFESDLLGSKGSPADVLQTARTAESLGKAYEQIEAIQQEADEQFAAAERAEELGDKEAAAAARQLGKERKEEALRLRKETEKRGGDSNANSLKYFEQALKIYQDFAKENPDDFRKNEAQYKAGEMLEQLARYWDAYEAYKKMVEESSANQYWDLAIERMYAIGNVFLAGQPQMLWKIPMPADMNKVVKIYETIIRVAPFGPYAPLATFSCGLARERQKKWPEAVKFYEDVL
;
A
#
# COMPACT_ATOMS: atom_id res chain seq x y z
N MET A 1 -17.61 -2.90 25.59
CA MET A 1 -18.44 -3.71 24.67
C MET A 1 -18.44 -3.08 23.28
N ARG A 2 -17.42 -3.40 22.47
CA ARG A 2 -17.52 -3.53 21.01
C ARG A 2 -16.48 -4.60 20.68
N THR A 3 -17.01 -5.81 20.67
CA THR A 3 -16.34 -7.09 20.56
C THR A 3 -15.93 -7.31 19.12
N SER A 4 -14.71 -7.81 18.94
CA SER A 4 -14.22 -8.41 17.71
C SER A 4 -15.23 -9.41 17.19
N LEU A 5 -15.59 -9.25 15.92
CA LEU A 5 -16.52 -10.11 15.19
C LEU A 5 -15.67 -11.16 14.47
N ILE A 6 -15.65 -12.38 14.98
CA ILE A 6 -15.06 -13.57 14.35
C ILE A 6 -16.01 -14.75 14.57
N ALA A 7 -17.17 -14.78 13.89
CA ALA A 7 -17.95 -16.00 13.73
C ALA A 7 -17.82 -16.61 12.35
N ARG A 8 -17.36 -17.87 12.42
CA ARG A 8 -17.73 -19.00 11.57
C ARG A 8 -19.08 -18.80 10.86
N HIS A 9 -19.04 -18.72 9.53
CA HIS A 9 -19.71 -19.59 8.52
C HIS A 9 -19.15 -19.16 7.14
N GLY A 10 -18.34 -20.00 6.49
CA GLY A 10 -17.70 -19.68 5.19
C GLY A 10 -16.45 -18.79 5.29
N TRP A 11 -15.29 -19.42 5.55
CA TRP A 11 -14.07 -18.79 6.07
C TRP A 11 -13.22 -17.95 5.10
N ALA A 12 -13.75 -17.55 3.95
CA ALA A 12 -13.05 -16.63 3.05
C ALA A 12 -13.80 -15.30 2.81
N ALA A 13 -15.06 -15.16 3.28
CA ALA A 13 -15.84 -13.92 3.15
C ALA A 13 -15.67 -12.91 4.31
N ALA A 14 -15.09 -13.32 5.45
CA ALA A 14 -15.01 -12.48 6.67
C ALA A 14 -13.65 -11.77 6.89
N PHE A 15 -12.77 -11.74 5.88
CA PHE A 15 -11.58 -10.87 5.85
C PHE A 15 -11.77 -9.70 4.88
N LEU A 16 -13.01 -9.22 4.74
CA LEU A 16 -13.38 -8.14 3.82
C LEU A 16 -13.14 -6.72 4.34
N ILE A 17 -12.66 -6.51 5.58
CA ILE A 17 -12.38 -5.14 6.07
C ILE A 17 -11.19 -5.12 7.03
N PHE A 18 -9.98 -4.98 6.47
CA PHE A 18 -8.95 -4.15 7.08
C PHE A 18 -8.47 -3.18 6.01
N PHE A 19 -9.27 -2.13 5.78
CA PHE A 19 -8.78 -0.92 5.16
C PHE A 19 -7.81 -0.29 6.16
N SER A 20 -6.52 -0.37 5.85
CA SER A 20 -5.49 0.44 6.50
C SER A 20 -5.96 1.90 6.54
N GLY A 21 -5.89 2.51 7.72
CA GLY A 21 -6.20 3.91 7.93
C GLY A 21 -5.36 4.79 7.01
N GLY A 22 -5.99 5.26 5.95
CA GLY A 22 -5.49 6.11 4.90
C GLY A 22 -6.55 6.02 3.82
N TRP A 23 -7.26 7.12 3.57
CA TRP A 23 -8.34 7.17 2.58
C TRP A 23 -7.83 6.61 1.25
N THR A 24 -8.16 5.36 0.96
CA THR A 24 -7.85 4.72 -0.31
C THR A 24 -8.90 5.25 -1.27
N PHE A 25 -8.47 6.10 -2.18
CA PHE A 25 -9.25 6.43 -3.36
C PHE A 25 -9.72 5.09 -3.97
N SER A 26 -11.04 4.93 -4.13
CA SER A 26 -11.58 3.90 -5.02
C SER A 26 -10.85 4.05 -6.35
N GLN A 27 -10.11 3.01 -6.73
CA GLN A 27 -9.41 2.93 -8.01
C GLN A 27 -10.46 2.70 -9.10
N SER A 28 -11.52 3.49 -9.22
CA SER A 28 -12.41 3.40 -10.37
C SER A 28 -11.69 3.99 -11.58
N ASP A 29 -11.91 3.43 -12.77
CA ASP A 29 -11.39 3.98 -14.03
C ASP A 29 -12.10 5.28 -14.44
N SER A 30 -13.21 5.62 -13.78
CA SER A 30 -13.96 6.87 -14.02
C SER A 30 -13.38 8.10 -13.30
N GLY A 31 -12.32 7.95 -12.50
CA GLY A 31 -11.70 9.06 -11.76
C GLY A 31 -12.54 9.61 -10.59
N VAL A 32 -13.58 8.88 -10.17
CA VAL A 32 -14.49 9.28 -9.09
C VAL A 32 -14.41 8.24 -7.98
N ASP A 33 -14.26 8.66 -6.71
CA ASP A 33 -14.25 7.73 -5.58
C ASP A 33 -15.64 7.08 -5.40
N LEU A 34 -15.82 5.85 -5.91
CA LEU A 34 -17.09 5.12 -5.87
C LEU A 34 -17.12 4.10 -4.74
N ARG A 35 -18.15 4.20 -3.89
CA ARG A 35 -18.36 3.31 -2.72
C ARG A 35 -19.70 2.58 -2.80
N PRO A 36 -19.74 1.28 -2.51
CA PRO A 36 -20.99 0.53 -2.52
C PRO A 36 -21.92 1.05 -1.40
N LYS A 37 -23.17 1.28 -1.73
CA LYS A 37 -24.20 1.71 -0.77
C LYS A 37 -25.49 0.94 -1.02
N LYS A 38 -26.03 0.36 0.05
CA LYS A 38 -27.32 -0.32 0.03
C LYS A 38 -28.43 0.72 0.11
N ALA A 39 -29.39 0.65 -0.82
CA ALA A 39 -30.61 1.44 -0.80
C ALA A 39 -31.59 0.92 0.25
N LEU A 40 -32.56 1.78 0.61
CA LEU A 40 -33.64 1.45 1.55
C LEU A 40 -34.41 0.17 1.14
N TRP A 41 -34.54 -0.07 -0.16
CA TRP A 41 -35.28 -1.18 -0.76
C TRP A 41 -34.45 -2.45 -0.98
N GLY A 42 -33.19 -2.49 -0.49
CA GLY A 42 -32.39 -3.71 -0.40
C GLY A 42 -31.31 -3.90 -1.47
N SER A 43 -31.39 -3.23 -2.61
CA SER A 43 -30.35 -3.31 -3.67
C SER A 43 -29.17 -2.39 -3.40
N TYR A 44 -28.00 -2.76 -3.92
CA TYR A 44 -26.77 -1.96 -3.89
C TYR A 44 -26.61 -1.15 -5.17
N GLY A 45 -26.12 0.08 -5.01
CA GLY A 45 -25.56 0.94 -6.05
C GLY A 45 -24.21 1.51 -5.58
N TYR A 46 -23.67 2.47 -6.31
CA TYR A 46 -22.41 3.14 -5.94
C TYR A 46 -22.60 4.64 -5.81
N VAL A 47 -22.06 5.20 -4.72
CA VAL A 47 -22.10 6.63 -4.43
C VAL A 47 -20.72 7.27 -4.51
N ASN A 48 -20.68 8.56 -4.83
CA ASN A 48 -19.47 9.37 -4.71
C ASN A 48 -19.22 9.83 -3.26
N SER A 49 -18.15 10.61 -3.05
CA SER A 49 -17.79 11.20 -1.75
C SER A 49 -18.87 12.10 -1.14
N ALA A 50 -19.71 12.72 -1.96
CA ALA A 50 -20.88 13.50 -1.51
C ALA A 50 -22.09 12.61 -1.13
N GLY A 51 -21.98 11.29 -1.26
CA GLY A 51 -23.04 10.34 -0.93
C GLY A 51 -24.15 10.23 -1.97
N LYS A 52 -23.98 10.87 -3.14
CA LYS A 52 -24.92 10.82 -4.28
C LYS A 52 -24.65 9.57 -5.13
N TYR A 53 -25.71 8.88 -5.55
CA TYR A 53 -25.58 7.75 -6.48
C TYR A 53 -25.01 8.20 -7.82
N VAL A 54 -23.94 7.51 -8.24
CA VAL A 54 -23.37 7.57 -9.58
C VAL A 54 -23.82 6.35 -10.37
N LEU A 55 -23.86 5.19 -9.72
CA LEU A 55 -24.50 3.98 -10.24
C LEU A 55 -25.73 3.69 -9.41
N GLU A 56 -26.90 3.74 -10.04
CA GLU A 56 -28.17 3.52 -9.36
C GLU A 56 -28.27 2.11 -8.75
N PRO A 57 -28.97 1.95 -7.61
CA PRO A 57 -29.15 0.66 -6.96
C PRO A 57 -29.83 -0.36 -7.86
N GLN A 58 -29.11 -1.42 -8.23
CA GLN A 58 -29.61 -2.49 -9.09
C GLN A 58 -28.98 -3.86 -8.82
N TYR A 59 -28.01 -3.94 -7.89
CA TYR A 59 -27.28 -5.15 -7.57
C TYR A 59 -27.81 -5.78 -6.29
N GLU A 60 -27.83 -7.10 -6.20
CA GLU A 60 -28.18 -7.82 -4.97
C GLU A 60 -27.11 -7.65 -3.90
N ASN A 61 -25.85 -7.56 -4.34
CA ASN A 61 -24.69 -7.30 -3.50
C ASN A 61 -23.59 -6.61 -4.32
N ALA A 62 -22.70 -5.88 -3.65
CA ALA A 62 -21.65 -5.10 -4.29
C ALA A 62 -20.43 -4.98 -3.36
N LEU A 63 -19.25 -5.29 -3.88
CA LEU A 63 -17.97 -5.05 -3.20
C LEU A 63 -17.38 -3.68 -3.61
N PRO A 64 -16.45 -3.12 -2.82
CA PRO A 64 -15.69 -1.94 -3.24
C PRO A 64 -14.92 -2.17 -4.54
N PHE A 65 -14.66 -1.09 -5.27
CA PHE A 65 -13.73 -1.11 -6.41
C PHE A 65 -12.30 -1.39 -5.93
N SER A 66 -11.62 -2.24 -6.67
CA SER A 66 -10.19 -2.56 -6.52
C SER A 66 -9.63 -2.94 -7.88
N ASP A 67 -8.42 -2.48 -8.24
CA ASP A 67 -7.83 -2.64 -9.58
C ASP A 67 -8.80 -2.28 -10.73
N PHE A 68 -9.55 -1.19 -10.59
CA PHE A 68 -10.51 -0.68 -11.59
C PHE A 68 -11.78 -1.48 -11.80
N LEU A 69 -11.99 -2.56 -11.04
CA LEU A 69 -13.20 -3.38 -11.14
C LEU A 69 -13.88 -3.54 -9.78
N ALA A 70 -15.20 -3.68 -9.80
CA ALA A 70 -15.97 -4.04 -8.62
C ALA A 70 -16.78 -5.31 -8.86
N ALA A 71 -16.72 -6.25 -7.91
CA ALA A 71 -17.56 -7.43 -7.94
C ALA A 71 -18.99 -7.05 -7.55
N VAL A 72 -19.95 -7.41 -8.40
CA VAL A 72 -21.38 -7.19 -8.14
C VAL A 72 -22.17 -8.47 -8.37
N LYS A 73 -23.22 -8.65 -7.58
CA LYS A 73 -24.12 -9.80 -7.70
C LYS A 73 -25.41 -9.38 -8.39
N LYS A 74 -25.77 -10.11 -9.46
CA LYS A 74 -26.99 -9.89 -10.24
C LYS A 74 -27.54 -11.24 -10.69
N ASN A 75 -28.85 -11.45 -10.51
CA ASN A 75 -29.53 -12.71 -10.81
C ASN A 75 -28.89 -13.91 -10.09
N GLY A 76 -28.49 -13.73 -8.83
CA GLY A 76 -27.87 -14.78 -8.03
C GLY A 76 -26.42 -15.13 -8.38
N ARG A 77 -25.81 -14.51 -9.41
CA ARG A 77 -24.42 -14.75 -9.84
C ARG A 77 -23.55 -13.51 -9.69
N TRP A 78 -22.27 -13.71 -9.45
CA TRP A 78 -21.27 -12.65 -9.39
C TRP A 78 -20.62 -12.41 -10.75
N GLY A 79 -20.40 -11.13 -11.06
CA GLY A 79 -19.61 -10.63 -12.18
C GLY A 79 -18.87 -9.37 -11.78
N TYR A 80 -18.20 -8.71 -12.73
CA TYR A 80 -17.37 -7.53 -12.46
C TYR A 80 -17.72 -6.38 -13.39
N ILE A 81 -17.90 -5.19 -12.80
CA ILE A 81 -18.19 -3.94 -13.50
C ILE A 81 -17.02 -2.97 -13.43
N ASN A 82 -16.93 -2.08 -14.41
CA ASN A 82 -16.06 -0.89 -14.35
C ASN A 82 -16.78 0.30 -13.68
N GLY A 83 -16.12 1.45 -13.59
CA GLY A 83 -16.63 2.67 -12.96
C GLY A 83 -17.85 3.28 -13.66
N GLU A 84 -18.08 2.93 -14.94
CA GLU A 84 -19.30 3.29 -15.68
C GLU A 84 -20.48 2.35 -15.40
N GLY A 85 -20.26 1.28 -14.63
CA GLY A 85 -21.27 0.25 -14.36
C GLY A 85 -21.44 -0.77 -15.48
N LYS A 86 -20.56 -0.78 -16.49
CA LYS A 86 -20.57 -1.78 -17.55
C LYS A 86 -19.92 -3.07 -17.06
N PHE A 87 -20.55 -4.21 -17.32
CA PHE A 87 -19.94 -5.51 -17.06
C PHE A 87 -18.73 -5.71 -17.97
N ILE A 88 -17.56 -5.86 -17.35
CA ILE A 88 -16.34 -6.33 -18.01
C ILE A 88 -16.31 -7.86 -17.98
N ILE A 89 -16.87 -8.44 -16.91
CA ILE A 89 -17.03 -9.89 -16.75
C ILE A 89 -18.48 -10.14 -16.37
N GLU A 90 -19.22 -10.81 -17.23
CA GLU A 90 -20.65 -11.06 -17.04
C GLU A 90 -20.93 -11.94 -15.80
N PRO A 91 -22.05 -11.71 -15.09
CA PRO A 91 -22.43 -12.51 -13.93
C PRO A 91 -22.53 -14.01 -14.26
N SER A 92 -21.60 -14.79 -13.74
CA SER A 92 -21.51 -16.23 -14.03
C SER A 92 -21.00 -17.06 -12.84
N PHE A 93 -20.35 -16.42 -11.86
CA PHE A 93 -19.74 -17.11 -10.72
C PHE A 93 -20.72 -17.32 -9.55
N GLU A 94 -20.53 -18.39 -8.80
CA GLU A 94 -21.23 -18.67 -7.54
C GLU A 94 -20.83 -17.68 -6.44
N ASP A 95 -19.54 -17.35 -6.40
CA ASP A 95 -18.95 -16.42 -5.45
C ASP A 95 -17.73 -15.72 -6.06
N ALA A 96 -17.34 -14.57 -5.53
CA ALA A 96 -16.28 -13.74 -6.08
C ALA A 96 -15.66 -12.82 -5.01
N TYR A 97 -14.33 -12.68 -5.04
CA TYR A 97 -13.62 -11.65 -4.27
C TYR A 97 -13.26 -10.43 -5.11
N LEU A 98 -12.90 -9.35 -4.41
CA LEU A 98 -12.33 -8.15 -5.03
C LEU A 98 -11.06 -8.50 -5.79
N PHE A 99 -10.75 -7.72 -6.82
CA PHE A 99 -9.47 -7.81 -7.50
C PHE A 99 -8.35 -7.38 -6.54
N SER A 100 -7.25 -8.11 -6.53
CA SER A 100 -6.02 -7.76 -5.84
C SER A 100 -4.85 -8.17 -6.70
N GLU A 101 -3.93 -7.23 -6.93
CA GLU A 101 -2.76 -7.43 -7.77
C GLU A 101 -3.11 -7.96 -9.18
N GLN A 102 -4.18 -7.40 -9.76
CA GLN A 102 -4.73 -7.69 -11.08
C GLN A 102 -5.37 -9.07 -11.23
N THR A 103 -5.65 -9.75 -10.11
CA THR A 103 -6.27 -11.09 -10.07
C THR A 103 -7.46 -11.11 -9.13
N ALA A 104 -8.44 -11.96 -9.38
CA ALA A 104 -9.55 -12.18 -8.46
C ALA A 104 -9.81 -13.68 -8.27
N ALA A 105 -10.09 -14.08 -7.04
CA ALA A 105 -10.57 -15.43 -6.78
C ALA A 105 -12.07 -15.50 -7.06
N VAL A 106 -12.48 -16.51 -7.82
CA VAL A 106 -13.89 -16.75 -8.17
C VAL A 106 -14.25 -18.21 -7.98
N LYS A 107 -15.51 -18.45 -7.68
CA LYS A 107 -16.05 -19.78 -7.43
C LYS A 107 -16.96 -20.22 -8.57
N LEU A 108 -16.69 -21.41 -9.11
CA LEU A 108 -17.47 -22.06 -10.14
C LEU A 108 -17.54 -23.56 -9.83
N ASP A 109 -18.74 -24.15 -9.95
CA ASP A 109 -19.01 -25.57 -9.67
C ASP A 109 -18.49 -26.01 -8.28
N GLY A 110 -18.70 -25.18 -7.27
CA GLY A 110 -18.26 -25.46 -5.91
C GLY A 110 -16.75 -25.31 -5.64
N LYS A 111 -15.93 -24.95 -6.64
CA LYS A 111 -14.47 -24.84 -6.52
C LYS A 111 -13.97 -23.44 -6.81
N TRP A 112 -12.87 -23.06 -6.16
CA TRP A 112 -12.22 -21.78 -6.35
C TRP A 112 -11.09 -21.86 -7.38
N GLY A 113 -11.04 -20.85 -8.23
CA GLY A 113 -9.97 -20.55 -9.19
C GLY A 113 -9.65 -19.06 -9.20
N PHE A 114 -8.77 -18.64 -10.10
CA PHE A 114 -8.33 -17.25 -10.20
C PHE A 114 -8.42 -16.75 -11.62
N ILE A 115 -8.98 -15.57 -11.80
CA ILE A 115 -9.15 -14.90 -13.09
C ILE A 115 -8.33 -13.61 -13.14
N ASN A 116 -7.97 -13.20 -14.36
CA ASN A 116 -7.45 -11.86 -14.64
C ASN A 116 -8.59 -10.86 -14.87
N ARG A 117 -8.25 -9.58 -15.08
CA ARG A 117 -9.21 -8.49 -15.34
C ARG A 117 -10.06 -8.66 -16.61
N ALA A 118 -9.63 -9.52 -17.54
CA ALA A 118 -10.41 -9.87 -18.74
C ALA A 118 -11.36 -11.06 -18.50
N GLY A 119 -11.42 -11.61 -17.29
CA GLY A 119 -12.25 -12.76 -16.94
C GLY A 119 -11.66 -14.11 -17.35
N LYS A 120 -10.43 -14.14 -17.88
CA LYS A 120 -9.75 -15.39 -18.24
C LYS A 120 -9.17 -16.04 -16.98
N PHE A 121 -9.41 -17.35 -16.81
CA PHE A 121 -8.75 -18.13 -15.77
C PHE A 121 -7.24 -18.14 -15.97
N LEU A 122 -6.52 -17.68 -14.94
CA LEU A 122 -5.10 -17.90 -14.74
C LEU A 122 -4.88 -19.25 -14.05
N ILE A 123 -5.80 -19.60 -13.14
CA ILE A 123 -5.80 -20.88 -12.43
C ILE A 123 -7.23 -21.40 -12.45
N GLU A 124 -7.42 -22.55 -13.09
CA GLU A 124 -8.75 -23.18 -13.20
C GLU A 124 -9.36 -23.51 -11.82
N PRO A 125 -10.70 -23.44 -11.68
CA PRO A 125 -11.38 -23.81 -10.45
C PRO A 125 -11.08 -25.24 -10.02
N LYS A 126 -10.35 -25.39 -8.92
CA LYS A 126 -9.98 -26.73 -8.39
C LYS A 126 -9.82 -26.77 -6.87
N TYR A 127 -9.67 -25.62 -6.22
CA TYR A 127 -9.46 -25.55 -4.78
C TYR A 127 -10.78 -25.56 -4.01
N GLU A 128 -10.73 -26.10 -2.79
CA GLU A 128 -11.89 -26.10 -1.87
C GLU A 128 -12.21 -24.69 -1.36
N ASP A 129 -11.17 -23.89 -1.17
CA ASP A 129 -11.22 -22.52 -0.74
C ASP A 129 -10.02 -21.75 -1.26
N ALA A 130 -10.12 -20.43 -1.35
CA ALA A 130 -9.05 -19.56 -1.82
C ALA A 130 -9.11 -18.20 -1.13
N ALA A 131 -7.96 -17.57 -1.00
CA ALA A 131 -7.83 -16.20 -0.53
C ALA A 131 -7.30 -15.30 -1.66
N LEU A 132 -7.46 -13.99 -1.51
CA LEU A 132 -6.94 -13.01 -2.48
C LEU A 132 -5.40 -13.01 -2.53
N PHE A 133 -4.83 -12.66 -3.70
CA PHE A 133 -3.39 -12.51 -3.86
C PHE A 133 -2.85 -11.33 -3.05
N ARG A 134 -1.78 -11.55 -2.30
CA ARG A 134 -0.95 -10.53 -1.63
C ARG A 134 0.52 -10.89 -1.75
N GLN A 135 1.36 -9.91 -2.09
CA GLN A 135 2.78 -10.07 -2.33
C GLN A 135 3.09 -11.19 -3.34
N GLY A 136 2.23 -11.37 -4.36
CA GLY A 136 2.37 -12.40 -5.39
C GLY A 136 1.99 -13.82 -4.99
N LEU A 137 1.46 -14.04 -3.77
CA LEU A 137 1.01 -15.35 -3.28
C LEU A 137 -0.48 -15.31 -2.87
N ALA A 138 -1.19 -16.40 -3.12
CA ALA A 138 -2.56 -16.61 -2.63
C ALA A 138 -2.64 -17.89 -1.81
N ALA A 139 -3.30 -17.82 -0.65
CA ALA A 139 -3.60 -19.01 0.13
C ALA A 139 -4.69 -19.83 -0.59
N VAL A 140 -4.49 -21.13 -0.71
CA VAL A 140 -5.47 -22.05 -1.30
C VAL A 140 -5.64 -23.28 -0.43
N LYS A 141 -6.86 -23.81 -0.41
CA LYS A 141 -7.21 -24.98 0.38
C LYS A 141 -7.40 -26.21 -0.49
N TRP A 142 -6.75 -27.30 -0.09
CA TRP A 142 -6.83 -28.60 -0.75
C TRP A 142 -6.70 -29.71 0.29
N ASP A 143 -7.60 -30.69 0.23
CA ASP A 143 -7.67 -31.81 1.18
C ASP A 143 -7.72 -31.33 2.63
N GLY A 144 -8.57 -30.32 2.89
CA GLY A 144 -8.76 -29.77 4.23
C GLY A 144 -7.63 -28.87 4.75
N LYS A 145 -6.50 -28.72 4.04
CA LYS A 145 -5.32 -27.96 4.48
C LYS A 145 -5.01 -26.78 3.57
N TRP A 146 -4.37 -25.76 4.14
CA TRP A 146 -3.93 -24.56 3.44
C TRP A 146 -2.48 -24.67 2.97
N GLY A 147 -2.25 -24.18 1.75
CA GLY A 147 -0.96 -23.94 1.13
C GLY A 147 -1.00 -22.62 0.36
N PHE A 148 0.03 -22.34 -0.45
CA PHE A 148 0.14 -21.10 -1.20
C PHE A 148 0.55 -21.35 -2.65
N VAL A 149 -0.10 -20.61 -3.56
CA VAL A 149 0.19 -20.63 -4.98
C VAL A 149 0.67 -19.28 -5.48
N SER A 150 1.49 -19.28 -6.52
CA SER A 150 1.86 -18.09 -7.27
C SER A 150 0.76 -17.73 -8.29
N LYS A 151 0.88 -16.56 -8.91
CA LYS A 151 -0.03 -16.10 -9.97
C LYS A 151 -0.05 -16.99 -11.22
N THR A 152 1.01 -17.76 -11.44
CA THR A 152 1.08 -18.75 -12.54
C THR A 152 0.39 -20.07 -12.19
N GLY A 153 -0.08 -20.23 -10.95
CA GLY A 153 -0.68 -21.47 -10.45
C GLY A 153 0.32 -22.49 -9.92
N GLU A 154 1.60 -22.14 -9.86
CA GLU A 154 2.63 -22.96 -9.22
C GLU A 154 2.37 -23.06 -7.71
N MET A 155 2.44 -24.28 -7.17
CA MET A 155 2.32 -24.51 -5.73
C MET A 155 3.65 -24.20 -5.05
N ILE A 156 3.75 -23.03 -4.41
CA ILE A 156 4.96 -22.57 -3.72
C ILE A 156 5.07 -23.22 -2.35
N VAL A 157 3.95 -23.32 -1.64
CA VAL A 157 3.89 -23.96 -0.32
C VAL A 157 2.83 -25.05 -0.38
N PRO A 158 3.21 -26.33 -0.31
CA PRO A 158 2.25 -27.43 -0.33
C PRO A 158 1.20 -27.31 0.79
N PRO A 159 -0.06 -27.75 0.55
CA PRO A 159 -1.10 -27.73 1.57
C PRO A 159 -0.71 -28.56 2.79
N ARG A 160 -0.41 -27.89 3.91
CA ARG A 160 0.01 -28.57 5.15
C ARG A 160 -0.48 -27.91 6.44
N PHE A 161 -0.96 -26.68 6.37
CA PHE A 161 -1.39 -25.92 7.55
C PHE A 161 -2.89 -26.05 7.78
N GLN A 162 -3.31 -26.13 9.03
CA GLN A 162 -4.73 -26.14 9.38
C GLN A 162 -5.36 -24.76 9.14
N GLN A 163 -4.60 -23.69 9.41
CA GLN A 163 -5.00 -22.30 9.21
C GLN A 163 -3.78 -21.46 8.86
N VAL A 164 -4.00 -20.43 8.04
CA VAL A 164 -3.00 -19.43 7.67
C VAL A 164 -3.65 -18.05 7.59
N TYR A 165 -2.86 -17.01 7.81
CA TYR A 165 -3.19 -15.64 7.45
C TYR A 165 -2.59 -15.27 6.09
N PHE A 166 -2.66 -13.99 5.70
CA PHE A 166 -2.04 -13.49 4.47
C PHE A 166 -0.55 -13.21 4.68
N PHE A 167 0.21 -13.21 3.58
CA PHE A 167 1.56 -12.64 3.58
C PHE A 167 1.50 -11.12 3.71
N GLN A 168 2.23 -10.58 4.68
CA GLN A 168 2.62 -9.17 4.79
C GLN A 168 4.06 -9.10 5.25
N GLU A 169 4.85 -8.20 4.64
CA GLU A 169 6.29 -8.06 4.90
C GLU A 169 7.05 -9.40 4.84
N ASP A 170 6.69 -10.26 3.86
CA ASP A 170 7.27 -11.59 3.67
C ASP A 170 7.12 -12.53 4.89
N ARG A 171 6.10 -12.29 5.73
CA ARG A 171 5.70 -13.14 6.85
C ARG A 171 4.22 -13.48 6.77
N CYS A 172 3.88 -14.70 7.14
CA CYS A 172 2.50 -15.16 7.23
C CYS A 172 2.31 -15.90 8.56
N GLY A 173 1.26 -15.55 9.31
CA GLY A 173 0.88 -16.34 10.48
C GLY A 173 0.36 -17.70 10.03
N ALA A 174 0.92 -18.78 10.57
CA ALA A 174 0.50 -20.15 10.27
C ALA A 174 0.26 -20.92 11.56
N TRP A 175 -0.87 -21.64 11.60
CA TRP A 175 -1.22 -22.48 12.73
C TRP A 175 -0.65 -23.87 12.55
N ALA A 176 0.05 -24.35 13.58
CA ALA A 176 0.54 -25.72 13.68
C ALA A 176 0.58 -26.14 15.15
N ASP A 177 0.24 -27.41 15.41
CA ASP A 177 0.31 -28.02 16.75
C ASP A 177 -0.39 -27.23 17.88
N GLY A 178 -1.49 -26.56 17.53
CA GLY A 178 -2.31 -25.83 18.49
C GLY A 178 -1.82 -24.42 18.82
N LYS A 179 -0.84 -23.90 18.07
CA LYS A 179 -0.29 -22.55 18.25
C LYS A 179 -0.06 -21.85 16.91
N TRP A 180 -0.01 -20.53 16.95
CA TRP A 180 0.45 -19.70 15.84
C TRP A 180 1.96 -19.51 15.88
N GLY A 181 2.58 -19.56 14.70
CA GLY A 181 3.92 -19.09 14.41
C GLY A 181 3.92 -18.26 13.13
N PHE A 182 5.10 -17.88 12.64
CA PHE A 182 5.23 -17.17 11.36
C PHE A 182 6.13 -17.93 10.39
N ILE A 183 5.62 -18.14 9.18
CA ILE A 183 6.33 -18.75 8.08
C ILE A 183 6.90 -17.70 7.13
N ASP A 184 8.00 -18.05 6.46
CA ASP A 184 8.48 -17.34 5.29
C ASP A 184 7.70 -17.74 4.02
N ARG A 185 8.10 -17.19 2.88
CA ARG A 185 7.48 -17.46 1.57
C ARG A 185 7.70 -18.87 1.04
N ARG A 186 8.66 -19.61 1.59
CA ARG A 186 8.87 -21.04 1.30
C ARG A 186 7.99 -21.91 2.20
N GLY A 187 7.27 -21.29 3.14
CA GLY A 187 6.41 -21.95 4.10
C GLY A 187 7.15 -22.44 5.33
N GLU A 188 8.42 -22.13 5.50
CA GLU A 188 9.22 -22.59 6.63
C GLU A 188 9.05 -21.65 7.83
N PHE A 189 8.89 -22.20 9.04
CA PHE A 189 8.72 -21.39 10.24
C PHE A 189 10.01 -20.63 10.57
N VAL A 190 9.97 -19.31 10.40
CA VAL A 190 11.01 -18.40 10.90
C VAL A 190 10.79 -18.13 12.39
N ILE A 191 9.51 -18.03 12.79
CA ILE A 191 9.12 -17.90 14.18
C ILE A 191 8.29 -19.16 14.52
N PRO A 192 8.81 -20.08 15.35
CA PRO A 192 8.13 -21.32 15.66
C PRO A 192 6.73 -21.12 16.26
N PRO A 193 5.80 -22.06 16.04
CA PRO A 193 4.49 -22.04 16.68
C PRO A 193 4.60 -22.04 18.20
N LYS A 194 4.21 -20.93 18.83
CA LYS A 194 4.20 -20.81 20.30
C LYS A 194 3.18 -19.80 20.84
N TYR A 195 2.53 -19.04 19.97
CA TYR A 195 1.59 -17.99 20.35
C TYR A 195 0.16 -18.50 20.29
N ASP A 196 -0.70 -17.95 21.14
CA ASP A 196 -2.13 -18.28 21.15
C ASP A 196 -2.91 -17.48 20.11
N GLU A 197 -2.41 -16.30 19.73
CA GLU A 197 -2.90 -15.47 18.62
C GLU A 197 -1.77 -14.64 18.03
N VAL A 198 -1.86 -14.31 16.74
CA VAL A 198 -0.94 -13.39 16.06
C VAL A 198 -1.69 -12.43 15.15
N LEU A 199 -1.21 -11.20 15.04
CA LEU A 199 -1.63 -10.24 14.02
C LEU A 199 -0.57 -10.16 12.90
N ALA A 200 -0.96 -9.58 11.76
CA ALA A 200 -0.04 -9.42 10.63
C ALA A 200 1.15 -8.51 10.98
N PHE A 201 2.27 -8.76 10.29
CA PHE A 201 3.42 -7.85 10.32
C PHE A 201 3.09 -6.53 9.63
N SER A 202 3.52 -5.44 10.26
CA SER A 202 3.43 -4.08 9.74
C SER A 202 4.49 -3.22 10.40
N GLU A 203 5.23 -2.46 9.60
CA GLU A 203 6.33 -1.61 10.05
C GLU A 203 7.41 -2.41 10.82
N GLY A 204 7.64 -3.66 10.42
CA GLY A 204 8.62 -4.56 11.01
C GLY A 204 8.19 -5.22 12.34
N LEU A 205 6.96 -4.99 12.81
CA LEU A 205 6.44 -5.55 14.05
C LEU A 205 5.15 -6.33 13.84
N ALA A 206 4.98 -7.41 14.60
CA ALA A 206 3.72 -8.14 14.72
C ALA A 206 3.29 -8.25 16.18
N ALA A 207 2.00 -8.04 16.43
CA ALA A 207 1.43 -8.30 17.75
C ALA A 207 1.21 -9.81 17.93
N VAL A 208 1.60 -10.33 19.09
CA VAL A 208 1.48 -11.75 19.42
C VAL A 208 0.91 -11.89 20.82
N ASN A 209 0.05 -12.88 21.03
CA ASN A 209 -0.57 -13.15 22.33
C ASN A 209 -0.03 -14.43 22.96
N LEU A 210 0.14 -14.40 24.28
CA LEU A 210 0.50 -15.55 25.10
C LEU A 210 -0.54 -15.76 26.22
N GLY A 211 -1.11 -16.95 26.28
CA GLY A 211 -2.03 -17.39 27.33
C GLY A 211 -3.48 -16.96 27.16
N GLY A 212 -3.82 -16.28 26.06
CA GLY A 212 -5.20 -15.95 25.71
C GLY A 212 -5.93 -17.13 25.11
N LYS A 213 -7.26 -17.00 25.01
CA LYS A 213 -8.13 -18.03 24.43
C LYS A 213 -9.20 -17.38 23.59
N LEU A 214 -9.62 -18.10 22.56
CA LEU A 214 -10.79 -17.75 21.79
C LEU A 214 -12.06 -18.13 22.59
N GLU A 215 -12.81 -17.14 23.06
CA GLU A 215 -14.10 -17.30 23.73
C GLU A 215 -15.23 -16.85 22.79
N GLY A 216 -15.85 -17.81 22.12
CA GLY A 216 -16.83 -17.51 21.07
C GLY A 216 -16.16 -16.87 19.86
N GLU A 217 -16.51 -15.61 19.59
CA GLU A 217 -15.93 -14.80 18.49
C GLU A 217 -14.79 -13.88 18.93
N ILE A 218 -14.51 -13.83 20.23
CA ILE A 218 -13.61 -12.83 20.81
C ILE A 218 -12.39 -13.56 21.34
N PHE A 219 -11.22 -13.16 20.85
CA PHE A 219 -9.98 -13.57 21.47
C PHE A 219 -9.78 -12.74 22.74
N GLY A 220 -9.82 -13.41 23.90
CA GLY A 220 -9.82 -12.78 25.21
C GLY A 220 -8.73 -13.33 26.12
N GLY A 221 -8.23 -12.46 27.01
CA GLY A 221 -7.20 -12.81 27.97
C GLY A 221 -5.79 -12.95 27.38
N GLY A 222 -4.87 -13.42 28.21
CA GLY A 222 -3.44 -13.46 27.87
C GLY A 222 -2.77 -12.09 27.91
N THR A 223 -1.50 -12.07 27.54
CA THR A 223 -0.70 -10.85 27.40
C THR A 223 -0.28 -10.70 25.95
N TRP A 224 -0.44 -9.49 25.43
CA TRP A 224 0.03 -9.12 24.11
C TRP A 224 1.44 -8.56 24.17
N ARG A 225 2.22 -8.87 23.13
CA ARG A 225 3.59 -8.41 22.94
C ARG A 225 3.79 -8.06 21.47
N PHE A 226 4.88 -7.37 21.16
CA PHE A 226 5.29 -7.12 19.78
C PHE A 226 6.64 -7.74 19.51
N VAL A 227 6.73 -8.47 18.40
CA VAL A 227 7.95 -9.13 17.95
C VAL A 227 8.38 -8.59 16.60
N ASN A 228 9.68 -8.63 16.34
CA ASN A 228 10.25 -8.33 15.03
C ASN A 228 10.22 -9.56 14.09
N ALA A 229 10.70 -9.39 12.86
CA ALA A 229 10.70 -10.41 11.82
C ALA A 229 11.53 -11.68 12.13
N GLU A 230 12.42 -11.62 13.13
CA GLU A 230 13.17 -12.77 13.66
C GLU A 230 12.52 -13.38 14.92
N GLY A 231 11.38 -12.85 15.37
CA GLY A 231 10.66 -13.32 16.56
C GLY A 231 11.25 -12.85 17.88
N ARG A 232 12.13 -11.83 17.86
CA ARG A 232 12.61 -11.17 19.08
C ARG A 232 11.54 -10.22 19.58
N GLU A 233 11.25 -10.28 20.87
CA GLU A 233 10.33 -9.33 21.51
C GLU A 233 10.96 -7.94 21.53
N VAL A 234 10.26 -6.98 20.92
CA VAL A 234 10.63 -5.56 20.88
C VAL A 234 9.86 -4.79 21.95
N ILE A 235 8.58 -5.12 22.15
CA ILE A 235 7.72 -4.52 23.17
C ILE A 235 7.03 -5.63 23.94
N ALA A 236 7.52 -5.89 25.16
CA ALA A 236 6.91 -6.86 26.07
C ALA A 236 5.87 -6.21 26.99
N GLU A 237 6.04 -4.93 27.30
CA GLU A 237 5.21 -4.13 28.21
C GLU A 237 5.17 -2.68 27.69
N ALA A 238 4.11 -1.96 28.01
CA ALA A 238 4.02 -0.53 27.71
C ALA A 238 4.70 0.30 28.81
N LEU A 239 5.44 1.33 28.40
CA LEU A 239 6.12 2.28 29.27
C LEU A 239 5.18 3.46 29.57
N VAL A 240 4.84 3.63 30.84
CA VAL A 240 3.96 4.68 31.33
C VAL A 240 4.78 5.70 32.12
N SER A 241 4.88 6.93 31.60
CA SER A 241 5.62 8.01 32.26
C SER A 241 4.69 9.01 32.95
N HIS A 242 5.19 9.64 34.02
CA HIS A 242 4.51 10.68 34.81
C HIS A 242 4.48 12.07 34.17
N ALA A 243 5.04 12.25 32.97
CA ALA A 243 5.17 13.56 32.35
C ALA A 243 3.86 13.98 31.66
N SER A 244 3.20 15.01 32.20
CA SER A 244 2.15 15.73 31.46
C SER A 244 2.79 16.47 30.28
N PRO A 245 2.24 16.42 29.05
CA PRO A 245 2.79 17.18 27.93
C PRO A 245 2.52 18.67 28.16
N ALA A 246 3.47 19.38 28.76
CA ALA A 246 3.45 20.83 28.75
C ALA A 246 3.76 21.31 27.32
N SER A 247 2.94 22.23 26.80
CA SER A 247 2.96 22.76 25.42
C SER A 247 4.28 23.38 24.93
N THR A 248 5.33 23.39 25.74
CA THR A 248 6.62 24.04 25.48
C THR A 248 7.84 23.15 25.75
N ALA A 249 7.65 21.87 26.11
CA ALA A 249 8.78 20.99 26.38
C ALA A 249 9.37 20.42 25.07
N THR A 250 10.62 20.78 24.76
CA THR A 250 11.41 20.27 23.63
C THR A 250 12.35 19.12 23.99
N SER A 251 12.26 18.54 25.20
CA SER A 251 13.17 17.47 25.62
C SER A 251 12.49 16.12 25.75
N ARG A 252 13.19 15.10 25.23
CA ARG A 252 12.94 13.65 25.31
C ARG A 252 12.26 13.23 26.62
N VAL A 253 11.31 12.29 26.50
CA VAL A 253 10.91 11.42 27.61
C VAL A 253 12.21 10.84 28.21
N GLY A 254 12.46 11.16 29.48
CA GLY A 254 13.59 10.65 30.26
C GLY A 254 14.83 11.56 30.36
N THR A 255 14.77 12.61 31.19
CA THR A 255 15.99 13.18 31.82
C THR A 255 15.82 13.61 33.28
N GLU A 256 14.64 13.49 33.88
CA GLU A 256 14.42 13.89 35.28
C GLU A 256 13.97 12.72 36.16
N GLY A 257 14.75 11.65 36.27
CA GLY A 257 14.77 10.72 37.41
C GLY A 257 13.45 10.31 38.09
N ARG A 258 12.31 10.25 37.37
CA ARG A 258 10.98 9.94 37.89
C ARG A 258 10.54 8.62 37.27
N GLN A 259 10.16 7.67 38.11
CA GLN A 259 10.01 6.26 37.74
C GLN A 259 9.02 6.05 36.59
N ASP A 260 9.51 5.50 35.48
CA ASP A 260 8.66 4.91 34.44
C ASP A 260 8.01 3.65 35.04
N ALA A 261 6.67 3.62 35.08
CA ALA A 261 5.94 2.41 35.42
C ALA A 261 5.77 1.57 34.15
N LYS A 262 5.80 0.24 34.29
CA LYS A 262 5.47 -0.67 33.20
C LYS A 262 4.06 -1.22 33.40
N ALA A 263 3.37 -1.46 32.30
CA ALA A 263 2.04 -2.04 32.33
C ALA A 263 1.88 -3.07 31.22
N GLU A 264 1.15 -4.14 31.53
CA GLU A 264 0.82 -5.19 30.58
C GLU A 264 -0.07 -4.67 29.46
N ILE A 265 0.08 -5.27 28.29
CA ILE A 265 -0.77 -5.01 27.13
C ILE A 265 -1.84 -6.12 27.12
N LEU A 266 -3.06 -5.76 27.46
CA LEU A 266 -4.16 -6.73 27.61
C LEU A 266 -4.96 -6.92 26.31
N GLY A 267 -4.77 -6.05 25.32
CA GLY A 267 -5.46 -6.13 24.04
C GLY A 267 -4.80 -5.28 22.97
N VAL A 268 -4.96 -5.68 21.71
CA VAL A 268 -4.47 -4.96 20.52
C VAL A 268 -5.58 -4.99 19.47
N GLU A 269 -5.91 -3.84 18.87
CA GLU A 269 -7.02 -3.75 17.90
C GLU A 269 -6.58 -4.18 16.49
N ASN A 270 -5.47 -3.64 15.96
CA ASN A 270 -5.05 -3.81 14.55
C ASN A 270 -3.54 -3.95 14.34
N GLY A 271 -2.78 -4.30 15.37
CA GLY A 271 -1.31 -4.31 15.34
C GLY A 271 -0.73 -2.89 15.22
N PHE A 272 0.48 -2.79 14.64
CA PHE A 272 1.13 -1.50 14.34
C PHE A 272 0.64 -0.92 13.03
N GLN A 273 0.25 0.36 13.05
CA GLN A 273 -0.11 1.13 11.86
C GLN A 273 0.23 2.60 12.09
N SER A 274 0.86 3.24 11.11
CA SER A 274 1.19 4.66 11.17
C SER A 274 2.04 5.00 12.41
N GLY A 275 3.07 4.18 12.69
CA GLY A 275 4.02 4.35 13.79
C GLY A 275 3.50 4.14 15.20
N ARG A 276 2.26 3.64 15.35
CA ARG A 276 1.65 3.34 16.65
C ARG A 276 0.79 2.09 16.62
N ALA A 277 0.58 1.49 17.78
CA ALA A 277 -0.40 0.42 17.95
C ALA A 277 -1.49 0.87 18.94
N ARG A 278 -2.75 0.65 18.59
CA ARG A 278 -3.86 0.88 19.52
C ARG A 278 -4.00 -0.32 20.45
N ILE A 279 -3.84 -0.07 21.75
CA ILE A 279 -3.79 -1.12 22.76
C ILE A 279 -4.75 -0.84 23.92
N LEU A 280 -5.17 -1.93 24.57
CA LEU A 280 -5.76 -1.89 25.90
C LEU A 280 -4.62 -2.05 26.91
N LEU A 281 -4.28 -0.95 27.56
CA LEU A 281 -3.29 -0.96 28.64
C LEU A 281 -3.92 -1.56 29.90
N GLY A 282 -3.18 -2.41 30.58
CA GLY A 282 -3.58 -2.98 31.85
C GLY A 282 -3.67 -1.96 33.00
N PRO A 283 -4.06 -2.42 34.20
CA PRO A 283 -4.01 -1.58 35.39
C PRO A 283 -2.59 -1.05 35.60
N HIS A 284 -2.46 0.24 35.91
CA HIS A 284 -1.16 0.89 36.02
C HIS A 284 -1.22 2.04 37.01
N ILE A 285 -0.06 2.52 37.46
CA ILE A 285 0.03 3.70 38.32
C ILE A 285 0.37 4.91 37.45
N MET A 286 -0.41 5.98 37.57
CA MET A 286 -0.15 7.26 36.92
C MET A 286 -0.38 8.38 37.93
N ASN A 287 0.63 9.21 38.12
CA ASN A 287 0.70 10.28 39.14
C ASN A 287 0.45 9.81 40.59
N GLY A 288 0.93 8.61 40.92
CA GLY A 288 0.72 8.01 42.25
C GLY A 288 -0.68 7.43 42.46
N GLU A 289 -1.55 7.48 41.46
CA GLU A 289 -2.90 6.93 41.51
C GLU A 289 -3.01 5.66 40.67
N SER A 290 -3.72 4.66 41.19
CA SER A 290 -4.08 3.46 40.43
C SER A 290 -5.11 3.81 39.35
N ARG A 291 -4.81 3.41 38.11
CA ARG A 291 -5.67 3.58 36.94
C ARG A 291 -6.21 2.22 36.51
N ASN A 292 -7.50 2.19 36.17
CA ASN A 292 -8.13 1.03 35.57
C ASN A 292 -7.63 0.85 34.12
N PRO A 293 -7.76 -0.37 33.56
CA PRO A 293 -7.42 -0.61 32.16
C PRO A 293 -8.12 0.38 31.22
N CYS A 294 -7.37 0.92 30.26
CA CYS A 294 -7.89 1.90 29.32
C CYS A 294 -7.30 1.69 27.93
N TRP A 295 -8.07 2.08 26.91
CA TRP A 295 -7.57 2.14 25.54
C TRP A 295 -6.69 3.37 25.35
N GLY A 296 -5.77 3.26 24.41
CA GLY A 296 -4.83 4.31 24.00
C GLY A 296 -3.86 3.76 22.98
N TYR A 297 -2.75 4.43 22.78
CA TYR A 297 -1.75 4.05 21.79
C TYR A 297 -0.39 3.82 22.43
N ILE A 298 0.45 3.02 21.77
CA ILE A 298 1.89 2.98 22.03
C ILE A 298 2.66 3.30 20.75
N ASP A 299 3.82 3.94 20.88
CA ASP A 299 4.78 4.04 19.78
C ASP A 299 5.62 2.76 19.66
N ALA A 300 6.49 2.66 18.65
CA ALA A 300 7.33 1.47 18.47
C ALA A 300 8.51 1.34 19.46
N LYS A 301 8.66 2.29 20.39
CA LYS A 301 9.50 2.12 21.59
C LYS A 301 8.70 1.61 22.80
N GLY A 302 7.38 1.46 22.66
CA GLY A 302 6.48 1.03 23.73
C GLY A 302 5.96 2.15 24.62
N ASN A 303 6.20 3.43 24.30
CA ASN A 303 5.75 4.54 25.14
C ASN A 303 4.23 4.73 25.03
N TRP A 304 3.54 4.83 26.17
CA TRP A 304 2.10 5.04 26.24
C TRP A 304 1.65 6.45 25.85
N LEU A 305 0.60 6.52 25.04
CA LEU A 305 -0.05 7.72 24.52
C LEU A 305 -1.56 7.63 24.85
N ALA A 306 -2.04 8.41 25.82
CA ALA A 306 -3.43 8.33 26.31
C ALA A 306 -4.50 8.62 25.23
N ASP A 307 -5.67 7.98 25.35
CA ASP A 307 -6.82 8.18 24.44
C ASP A 307 -7.53 9.51 24.73
N GLY A 308 -7.74 10.34 23.70
CA GLY A 308 -8.39 11.66 23.83
C GLY A 308 -7.48 12.90 23.81
N ALA A 309 -6.16 12.74 23.68
CA ALA A 309 -5.29 13.84 23.24
C ALA A 309 -5.59 14.14 21.75
N THR A 310 -6.65 14.91 21.53
CA THR A 310 -7.14 15.28 20.20
C THR A 310 -6.16 16.28 19.59
N THR A 311 -5.72 16.00 18.36
CA THR A 311 -4.76 16.77 17.55
C THR A 311 -3.35 16.90 18.14
N ILE A 312 -2.59 15.82 18.07
CA ILE A 312 -1.22 15.95 17.56
C ILE A 312 -1.40 16.11 16.03
N PRO A 313 -0.75 17.09 15.37
CA PRO A 313 -0.88 17.25 13.92
C PRO A 313 -0.60 15.91 13.22
N LEU A 314 -1.35 15.66 12.13
CA LEU A 314 -1.45 14.43 11.35
C LEU A 314 -0.08 14.04 10.74
N ASN A 315 0.84 13.58 11.59
CA ASN A 315 2.24 13.45 11.22
C ASN A 315 2.88 12.13 11.61
N PHE A 316 2.24 10.99 11.35
CA PHE A 316 2.91 9.69 11.51
C PHE A 316 2.52 8.68 10.42
N SER A 317 2.67 9.05 9.16
CA SER A 317 2.94 8.10 8.06
C SER A 317 4.43 7.68 7.97
N THR A 318 5.23 7.95 8.99
CA THR A 318 6.66 7.62 9.04
C THR A 318 6.99 7.14 10.44
N TYR A 319 6.87 5.83 10.67
CA TYR A 319 7.84 5.23 11.56
C TYR A 319 9.13 5.04 10.76
N THR A 320 10.01 6.00 10.97
CA THR A 320 11.44 5.83 10.88
C THR A 320 11.87 5.23 12.23
N PRO A 321 12.38 4.00 12.31
CA PRO A 321 13.19 3.59 13.45
C PRO A 321 14.45 4.46 13.44
N GLY A 322 14.72 5.13 14.55
CA GLY A 322 15.98 5.84 14.73
C GLY A 322 15.81 7.21 15.36
N GLU A 323 16.17 7.23 16.64
CA GLU A 323 16.58 8.36 17.45
C GLU A 323 17.08 9.58 16.68
N GLY A 324 16.67 10.77 17.15
CA GLY A 324 17.17 12.03 16.64
C GLY A 324 18.70 12.06 16.61
N PHE A 325 19.21 12.15 15.39
CA PHE A 325 20.51 12.67 15.06
C PHE A 325 20.31 13.68 13.94
N THR A 326 20.37 14.96 14.29
CA THR A 326 20.75 16.00 13.33
C THR A 326 22.18 15.66 12.89
N PHE A 327 22.39 15.31 11.64
CA PHE A 327 23.73 15.30 11.07
C PHE A 327 23.71 15.70 9.59
N GLU A 328 23.67 17.01 9.37
CA GLU A 328 24.69 17.61 8.52
C GLU A 328 26.02 17.50 9.27
N SER A 329 26.73 16.39 9.07
CA SER A 329 28.19 16.27 9.08
C SER A 329 28.54 14.81 9.29
N ASP A 330 28.94 14.16 8.21
CA ASP A 330 30.03 13.17 8.14
C ASP A 330 29.71 12.09 7.11
N LEU A 331 30.34 12.28 5.96
CA LEU A 331 30.65 11.24 5.01
C LEU A 331 31.25 10.02 5.76
N LEU A 332 30.80 8.82 5.36
CA LEU A 332 31.59 7.57 5.40
C LEU A 332 32.10 7.16 6.80
N GLY A 333 31.27 6.54 7.65
CA GLY A 333 31.76 6.15 8.98
C GLY A 333 31.01 5.10 9.81
N SER A 334 30.05 4.34 9.28
CA SER A 334 29.64 3.00 9.76
C SER A 334 28.32 2.66 9.06
N LYS A 335 28.33 1.70 8.13
CA LYS A 335 27.09 1.25 7.50
C LYS A 335 26.32 0.44 8.53
N GLY A 336 25.13 0.90 8.91
CA GLY A 336 24.15 0.10 9.65
C GLY A 336 23.82 -1.20 8.90
N SER A 337 22.96 -2.04 9.47
CA SER A 337 22.55 -3.26 8.77
C SER A 337 21.92 -2.93 7.41
N PRO A 338 21.90 -3.86 6.45
CA PRO A 338 21.22 -3.65 5.17
C PRO A 338 19.74 -3.19 5.32
N ALA A 339 19.07 -3.58 6.41
CA ALA A 339 17.72 -3.11 6.73
C ALA A 339 17.70 -1.60 7.09
N ASP A 340 18.68 -1.14 7.87
CA ASP A 340 18.79 0.26 8.30
C ASP A 340 19.05 1.20 7.12
N VAL A 341 19.86 0.74 6.16
CA VAL A 341 20.14 1.49 4.91
C VAL A 341 18.88 1.67 4.09
N LEU A 342 18.10 0.60 3.86
CA LEU A 342 16.83 0.71 3.12
C LEU A 342 15.80 1.53 3.88
N GLN A 343 15.78 1.46 5.20
CA GLN A 343 14.89 2.28 6.00
C GLN A 343 15.22 3.79 5.90
N THR A 344 16.51 4.13 5.78
CA THR A 344 16.95 5.49 5.47
C THR A 344 16.43 5.95 4.10
N ALA A 345 16.49 5.08 3.09
CA ALA A 345 15.96 5.37 1.76
C ALA A 345 14.45 5.62 1.79
N ARG A 346 13.68 4.76 2.49
CA ARG A 346 12.22 4.91 2.66
C ARG A 346 11.83 6.20 3.40
N THR A 347 12.66 6.61 4.36
CA THR A 347 12.46 7.89 5.06
C THR A 347 12.62 9.07 4.11
N ALA A 348 13.68 9.07 3.29
CA ALA A 348 13.87 10.09 2.27
C ALA A 348 12.71 10.07 1.24
N GLU A 349 12.29 8.89 0.76
CA GLU A 349 11.11 8.76 -0.12
C GLU A 349 9.85 9.40 0.50
N SER A 350 9.60 9.13 1.79
CA SER A 350 8.43 9.69 2.46
C SER A 350 8.51 11.21 2.66
N LEU A 351 9.71 11.76 2.91
CA LEU A 351 9.89 13.21 2.96
C LEU A 351 9.65 13.83 1.58
N GLY A 352 10.15 13.21 0.51
CA GLY A 352 9.90 13.65 -0.87
C GLY A 352 8.41 13.77 -1.19
N LYS A 353 7.63 12.74 -0.87
CA LYS A 353 6.16 12.73 -1.07
C LYS A 353 5.45 13.81 -0.24
N ALA A 354 5.92 14.08 0.97
CA ALA A 354 5.35 15.13 1.81
C ALA A 354 5.59 16.52 1.20
N TYR A 355 6.81 16.80 0.72
CA TYR A 355 7.10 18.06 0.03
C TYR A 355 6.36 18.18 -1.31
N GLU A 356 6.20 17.08 -2.06
CA GLU A 356 5.42 17.07 -3.31
C GLU A 356 3.96 17.47 -3.06
N GLN A 357 3.34 16.92 -2.01
CA GLN A 357 1.99 17.32 -1.61
C GLN A 357 1.91 18.80 -1.23
N ILE A 358 2.91 19.31 -0.50
CA ILE A 358 2.98 20.73 -0.13
C ILE A 358 3.09 21.61 -1.39
N GLU A 359 3.93 21.22 -2.34
CA GLU A 359 4.13 21.91 -3.61
C GLU A 359 2.86 21.92 -4.46
N ALA A 360 2.12 20.80 -4.51
CA ALA A 360 0.84 20.72 -5.20
C ALA A 360 -0.20 21.67 -4.59
N ILE A 361 -0.28 21.75 -3.25
CA ILE A 361 -1.20 22.68 -2.56
C ILE A 361 -0.78 24.14 -2.80
N GLN A 362 0.52 24.42 -2.86
CA GLN A 362 1.02 25.75 -3.21
C GLN A 362 0.63 26.13 -4.64
N GLN A 363 0.76 25.19 -5.58
CA GLN A 363 0.30 25.38 -6.96
C GLN A 363 -1.21 25.62 -7.03
N GLU A 364 -2.02 24.86 -6.30
CA GLU A 364 -3.48 25.11 -6.21
C GLU A 364 -3.75 26.52 -5.69
N ALA A 365 -3.04 26.96 -4.65
CA ALA A 365 -3.19 28.32 -4.10
C ALA A 365 -2.91 29.39 -5.17
N ASP A 366 -1.80 29.25 -5.89
CA ASP A 366 -1.40 30.17 -6.96
C ASP A 366 -2.41 30.18 -8.13
N GLU A 367 -2.95 29.01 -8.49
CA GLU A 367 -4.00 28.88 -9.50
C GLU A 367 -5.30 29.59 -9.06
N GLN A 368 -5.66 29.52 -7.78
CA GLN A 368 -6.82 30.26 -7.23
C GLN A 368 -6.60 31.77 -7.22
N PHE A 369 -5.39 32.24 -6.90
CA PHE A 369 -5.08 33.67 -7.00
C PHE A 369 -5.15 34.16 -8.45
N ALA A 370 -4.62 33.40 -9.41
CA ALA A 370 -4.72 33.71 -10.83
C ALA A 370 -6.17 33.65 -11.35
N ALA A 371 -7.00 32.75 -10.83
CA ALA A 371 -8.43 32.68 -11.15
C ALA A 371 -9.17 33.91 -10.62
N ALA A 372 -8.80 34.40 -9.43
CA ALA A 372 -9.39 35.60 -8.87
C ALA A 372 -9.08 36.86 -9.68
N GLU A 373 -7.84 37.00 -10.18
CA GLU A 373 -7.46 38.11 -11.07
C GLU A 373 -8.29 38.08 -12.35
N ARG A 374 -8.43 36.92 -12.99
CA ARG A 374 -9.27 36.75 -14.20
C ARG A 374 -10.74 37.07 -13.94
N ALA A 375 -11.29 36.67 -12.80
CA ALA A 375 -12.67 36.98 -12.43
C ALA A 375 -12.88 38.49 -12.21
N GLU A 376 -11.89 39.17 -11.63
CA GLU A 376 -11.94 40.62 -11.44
C GLU A 376 -11.88 41.39 -12.77
N GLU A 377 -11.04 40.95 -13.71
CA GLU A 377 -11.00 41.51 -15.07
C GLU A 377 -12.34 41.39 -15.81
N LEU A 378 -13.09 40.32 -15.55
CA LEU A 378 -14.42 40.07 -16.10
C LEU A 378 -15.55 40.80 -15.35
N GLY A 379 -15.22 41.51 -14.26
CA GLY A 379 -16.19 42.24 -13.44
C GLY A 379 -16.98 41.37 -12.45
N ASP A 380 -16.64 40.08 -12.32
CA ASP A 380 -17.27 39.16 -11.36
C ASP A 380 -16.59 39.24 -9.99
N LYS A 381 -17.03 40.22 -9.19
CA LYS A 381 -16.47 40.50 -7.87
C LYS A 381 -16.70 39.37 -6.86
N GLU A 382 -17.78 38.61 -7.01
CA GLU A 382 -18.12 37.53 -6.08
C GLU A 382 -17.21 36.32 -6.32
N ALA A 383 -17.02 35.92 -7.58
CA ALA A 383 -16.09 34.87 -7.95
C ALA A 383 -14.64 35.24 -7.59
N ALA A 384 -14.24 36.50 -7.82
CA ALA A 384 -12.91 36.99 -7.44
C ALA A 384 -12.66 36.91 -5.92
N ALA A 385 -13.65 37.27 -5.10
CA ALA A 385 -13.55 37.19 -3.65
C ALA A 385 -13.47 35.73 -3.15
N ALA A 386 -14.31 34.84 -3.71
CA ALA A 386 -14.30 33.42 -3.35
C ALA A 386 -12.97 32.74 -3.71
N ALA A 387 -12.44 32.97 -4.91
CA ALA A 387 -11.16 32.42 -5.35
C ALA A 387 -9.99 32.95 -4.50
N ARG A 388 -9.98 34.24 -4.13
CA ARG A 388 -8.98 34.81 -3.20
C ARG A 388 -9.01 34.15 -1.83
N GLN A 389 -10.20 33.89 -1.30
CA GLN A 389 -10.37 33.27 0.00
C GLN A 389 -9.83 31.83 -0.02
N LEU A 390 -10.21 31.06 -1.04
CA LEU A 390 -9.72 29.69 -1.22
C LEU A 390 -8.19 29.64 -1.41
N GLY A 391 -7.62 30.58 -2.18
CA GLY A 391 -6.17 30.68 -2.33
C GLY A 391 -5.44 30.93 -1.01
N LYS A 392 -5.99 31.77 -0.11
CA LYS A 392 -5.43 31.99 1.24
C LYS A 392 -5.48 30.73 2.10
N GLU A 393 -6.62 30.04 2.10
CA GLU A 393 -6.80 28.81 2.88
C GLU A 393 -5.81 27.72 2.45
N ARG A 394 -5.63 27.54 1.12
CA ARG A 394 -4.62 26.61 0.57
C ARG A 394 -3.19 27.00 0.96
N LYS A 395 -2.86 28.29 0.91
CA LYS A 395 -1.55 28.79 1.32
C LYS A 395 -1.25 28.53 2.81
N GLU A 396 -2.25 28.71 3.68
CA GLU A 396 -2.14 28.41 5.11
C GLU A 396 -1.99 26.90 5.37
N GLU A 397 -2.74 26.08 4.62
CA GLU A 397 -2.64 24.62 4.66
C GLU A 397 -1.23 24.13 4.28
N ALA A 398 -0.68 24.62 3.16
CA ALA A 398 0.68 24.29 2.72
C ALA A 398 1.73 24.70 3.77
N LEU A 399 1.58 25.88 4.38
CA LEU A 399 2.50 26.35 5.43
C LEU A 399 2.43 25.46 6.68
N ARG A 400 1.23 25.02 7.07
CA ARG A 400 1.05 24.10 8.20
C ARG A 400 1.73 22.76 7.93
N LEU A 401 1.49 22.17 6.76
CA LEU A 401 2.09 20.89 6.35
C LEU A 401 3.61 20.97 6.25
N ARG A 402 4.17 22.09 5.77
CA ARG A 402 5.61 22.31 5.73
C ARG A 402 6.22 22.31 7.12
N LYS A 403 5.65 23.06 8.07
CA LYS A 403 6.10 23.06 9.48
C LYS A 403 6.01 21.69 10.12
N GLU A 404 5.00 20.90 9.75
CA GLU A 404 4.89 19.50 10.15
C GLU A 404 6.04 18.66 9.59
N THR A 405 6.30 18.77 8.30
CA THR A 405 7.32 17.98 7.60
C THR A 405 8.72 18.29 8.15
N GLU A 406 9.00 19.56 8.44
CA GLU A 406 10.23 20.00 9.10
C GLU A 406 10.45 19.34 10.46
N LYS A 407 9.39 19.21 11.27
CA LYS A 407 9.46 18.52 12.58
C LYS A 407 9.80 17.03 12.47
N ARG A 408 9.59 16.41 11.30
CA ARG A 408 9.92 14.99 11.05
C ARG A 408 11.33 14.80 10.47
N GLY A 409 12.16 15.84 10.45
CA GLY A 409 13.50 15.79 9.84
C GLY A 409 13.55 16.34 8.42
N GLY A 410 12.47 16.97 7.94
CA GLY A 410 12.48 17.78 6.73
C GLY A 410 13.33 19.04 6.90
N ASP A 411 14.04 19.44 5.86
CA ASP A 411 14.79 20.69 5.81
C ASP A 411 13.85 21.84 5.39
N SER A 412 13.93 22.95 6.11
CA SER A 412 13.07 24.11 5.89
C SER A 412 13.17 24.67 4.48
N ASN A 413 14.30 24.50 3.78
CA ASN A 413 14.49 24.99 2.41
C ASN A 413 14.48 23.88 1.34
N ALA A 414 14.14 22.65 1.72
CA ALA A 414 14.07 21.55 0.78
C ALA A 414 12.76 21.51 -0.02
N ASN A 415 12.83 20.80 -1.15
CA ASN A 415 11.72 20.45 -2.02
C ASN A 415 11.65 18.92 -2.17
N SER A 416 10.61 18.44 -2.85
CA SER A 416 10.39 17.02 -3.15
C SER A 416 11.59 16.37 -3.83
N LEU A 417 12.15 17.03 -4.84
CA LEU A 417 13.28 16.56 -5.64
C LEU A 417 14.51 16.19 -4.80
N LYS A 418 14.89 17.04 -3.84
CA LYS A 418 16.06 16.80 -2.98
C LYS A 418 16.00 15.42 -2.32
N TYR A 419 14.82 15.09 -1.81
CA TYR A 419 14.60 13.84 -1.08
C TYR A 419 14.43 12.63 -2.01
N PHE A 420 13.82 12.80 -3.17
CA PHE A 420 13.79 11.73 -4.19
C PHE A 420 15.21 11.43 -4.73
N GLU A 421 16.06 12.43 -4.93
CA GLU A 421 17.47 12.22 -5.30
C GLU A 421 18.26 11.49 -4.21
N GLN A 422 18.02 11.87 -2.95
CA GLN A 422 18.64 11.20 -1.80
C GLN A 422 18.20 9.72 -1.71
N ALA A 423 16.90 9.45 -1.80
CA ALA A 423 16.35 8.10 -1.78
C ALA A 423 16.90 7.25 -2.95
N LEU A 424 16.90 7.82 -4.17
CA LEU A 424 17.44 7.19 -5.36
C LEU A 424 18.89 6.74 -5.15
N LYS A 425 19.74 7.64 -4.64
CA LYS A 425 21.15 7.34 -4.41
C LYS A 425 21.31 6.18 -3.43
N ILE A 426 20.58 6.19 -2.32
CA ILE A 426 20.67 5.12 -1.31
C ILE A 426 20.23 3.78 -1.90
N TYR A 427 19.12 3.73 -2.65
CA TYR A 427 18.66 2.50 -3.29
C TYR A 427 19.67 1.96 -4.32
N GLN A 428 20.28 2.83 -5.12
CA GLN A 428 21.30 2.45 -6.10
C GLN A 428 22.57 1.92 -5.44
N ASP A 429 23.06 2.61 -4.40
CA ASP A 429 24.23 2.18 -3.63
C ASP A 429 23.95 0.84 -2.95
N PHE A 430 22.77 0.67 -2.34
CA PHE A 430 22.36 -0.59 -1.72
C PHE A 430 22.40 -1.76 -2.71
N ALA A 431 21.75 -1.62 -3.87
CA ALA A 431 21.69 -2.68 -4.87
C ALA A 431 23.05 -3.04 -5.46
N LYS A 432 23.97 -2.06 -5.53
CA LYS A 432 25.35 -2.26 -6.00
C LYS A 432 26.22 -2.96 -4.97
N GLU A 433 26.07 -2.61 -3.70
CA GLU A 433 26.93 -3.10 -2.62
C GLU A 433 26.46 -4.45 -2.05
N ASN A 434 25.19 -4.80 -2.24
CA ASN A 434 24.58 -6.02 -1.71
C ASN A 434 23.99 -6.89 -2.85
N PRO A 435 24.81 -7.38 -3.80
CA PRO A 435 24.33 -8.07 -5.00
C PRO A 435 23.61 -9.41 -4.73
N ASP A 436 23.90 -10.06 -3.60
CA ASP A 436 23.32 -11.35 -3.20
C ASP A 436 22.19 -11.23 -2.17
N ASP A 437 21.86 -10.00 -1.73
CA ASP A 437 20.80 -9.77 -0.75
C ASP A 437 19.42 -9.88 -1.42
N PHE A 438 18.49 -10.60 -0.78
CA PHE A 438 17.14 -10.79 -1.32
C PHE A 438 16.37 -9.47 -1.53
N ARG A 439 16.72 -8.41 -0.79
CA ARG A 439 16.14 -7.06 -0.89
C ARG A 439 16.73 -6.23 -2.03
N LYS A 440 17.77 -6.71 -2.71
CA LYS A 440 18.35 -6.04 -3.89
C LYS A 440 17.26 -5.71 -4.92
N ASN A 441 16.36 -6.66 -5.17
CA ASN A 441 15.29 -6.50 -6.15
C ASN A 441 14.31 -5.39 -5.77
N GLU A 442 14.01 -5.23 -4.48
CA GLU A 442 13.22 -4.10 -3.96
C GLU A 442 13.95 -2.79 -4.22
N ALA A 443 15.23 -2.71 -3.87
CA ALA A 443 16.03 -1.51 -4.06
C ALA A 443 16.15 -1.12 -5.55
N GLN A 444 16.34 -2.08 -6.45
CA GLN A 444 16.36 -1.83 -7.89
C GLN A 444 15.02 -1.28 -8.41
N TYR A 445 13.90 -1.89 -7.99
CA TYR A 445 12.57 -1.42 -8.38
C TYR A 445 12.29 -0.01 -7.85
N LYS A 446 12.60 0.24 -6.56
CA LYS A 446 12.44 1.53 -5.91
C LYS A 446 13.31 2.63 -6.50
N ALA A 447 14.54 2.31 -6.92
CA ALA A 447 15.37 3.25 -7.67
C ALA A 447 14.71 3.66 -9.00
N GLY A 448 14.06 2.71 -9.70
CA GLY A 448 13.24 3.02 -10.88
C GLY A 448 12.11 3.99 -10.55
N GLU A 449 11.36 3.74 -9.45
CA GLU A 449 10.25 4.62 -9.04
C GLU A 449 10.74 6.03 -8.72
N MET A 450 11.88 6.18 -8.03
CA MET A 450 12.44 7.50 -7.73
C MET A 450 12.87 8.24 -9.00
N LEU A 451 13.38 7.52 -10.01
CA LEU A 451 13.69 8.13 -11.31
C LEU A 451 12.42 8.64 -12.00
N GLU A 452 11.29 7.94 -11.88
CA GLU A 452 10.01 8.43 -12.39
C GLU A 452 9.50 9.67 -11.64
N GLN A 453 9.63 9.71 -10.31
CA GLN A 453 9.30 10.88 -9.49
C GLN A 453 10.16 12.10 -9.87
N LEU A 454 11.43 11.87 -10.20
CA LEU A 454 12.35 12.88 -10.71
C LEU A 454 12.11 13.21 -12.20
N ALA A 455 11.09 12.64 -12.83
CA ALA A 455 10.77 12.82 -14.24
C ALA A 455 11.90 12.36 -15.20
N ARG A 456 12.78 11.48 -14.73
CA ARG A 456 13.90 10.88 -15.45
C ARG A 456 13.48 9.56 -16.11
N TYR A 457 12.43 9.60 -16.91
CA TYR A 457 11.76 8.40 -17.45
C TYR A 457 12.66 7.47 -18.26
N TRP A 458 13.64 8.00 -18.99
CA TRP A 458 14.57 7.16 -19.74
C TRP A 458 15.49 6.35 -18.80
N ASP A 459 15.99 6.99 -17.75
CA ASP A 459 16.81 6.33 -16.75
C ASP A 459 15.98 5.31 -15.96
N ALA A 460 14.72 5.64 -15.64
CA ALA A 460 13.78 4.72 -15.02
C ALA A 460 13.56 3.47 -15.90
N TYR A 461 13.34 3.67 -17.20
CA TYR A 461 13.23 2.57 -18.16
C TYR A 461 14.48 1.69 -18.19
N GLU A 462 15.68 2.27 -18.27
CA GLU A 462 16.91 1.45 -18.30
C GLU A 462 17.12 0.71 -16.95
N ALA A 463 16.69 1.29 -15.82
CA ALA A 463 16.70 0.61 -14.52
C ALA A 463 15.74 -0.59 -14.49
N TYR A 464 14.49 -0.42 -14.94
CA TYR A 464 13.52 -1.50 -15.04
C TYR A 464 13.93 -2.57 -16.06
N LYS A 465 14.42 -2.16 -17.23
CA LYS A 465 14.94 -3.04 -18.28
C LYS A 465 16.03 -3.96 -17.72
N LYS A 466 17.02 -3.38 -17.03
CA LYS A 466 18.09 -4.15 -16.40
C LYS A 466 17.52 -5.20 -15.44
N MET A 467 16.54 -4.82 -14.62
CA MET A 467 15.91 -5.72 -13.66
C MET A 467 15.16 -6.88 -14.33
N VAL A 468 14.43 -6.62 -15.41
CA VAL A 468 13.65 -7.66 -16.11
C VAL A 468 14.50 -8.57 -16.99
N GLU A 469 15.65 -8.08 -17.48
CA GLU A 469 16.65 -8.86 -18.21
C GLU A 469 17.52 -9.73 -17.27
N GLU A 470 17.69 -9.31 -16.01
CA GLU A 470 18.49 -10.07 -15.02
C GLU A 470 17.80 -11.38 -14.61
N SER A 471 16.52 -11.37 -14.28
CA SER A 471 15.79 -12.58 -13.88
C SER A 471 14.27 -12.42 -13.92
N SER A 472 13.59 -13.36 -14.60
CA SER A 472 12.13 -13.45 -14.60
C SER A 472 11.53 -13.99 -13.29
N ALA A 473 12.35 -14.49 -12.37
CA ALA A 473 11.90 -14.96 -11.04
C ALA A 473 11.81 -13.83 -10.00
N ASN A 474 12.07 -12.58 -10.40
CA ASN A 474 11.98 -11.42 -9.53
C ASN A 474 10.51 -11.08 -9.22
N GLN A 475 10.17 -10.88 -7.94
CA GLN A 475 8.81 -10.51 -7.51
C GLN A 475 8.28 -9.18 -8.09
N TYR A 476 9.18 -8.30 -8.53
CA TYR A 476 8.84 -7.03 -9.17
C TYR A 476 8.87 -7.10 -10.70
N TRP A 477 9.10 -8.28 -11.30
CA TRP A 477 9.30 -8.42 -12.74
C TRP A 477 8.08 -7.94 -13.55
N ASP A 478 6.89 -8.40 -13.18
CA ASP A 478 5.63 -7.97 -13.82
C ASP A 478 5.39 -6.47 -13.64
N LEU A 479 5.64 -5.95 -12.43
CA LEU A 479 5.49 -4.53 -12.11
C LEU A 479 6.44 -3.68 -12.96
N ALA A 480 7.69 -4.08 -13.11
CA ALA A 480 8.64 -3.35 -13.95
C ALA A 480 8.25 -3.35 -15.43
N ILE A 481 7.68 -4.43 -15.96
CA ILE A 481 7.16 -4.44 -17.33
C ILE A 481 6.00 -3.46 -17.48
N GLU A 482 5.09 -3.44 -16.51
CA GLU A 482 4.00 -2.46 -16.46
C GLU A 482 4.53 -1.03 -16.44
N ARG A 483 5.54 -0.74 -15.60
CA ARG A 483 6.19 0.59 -15.56
C ARG A 483 6.90 0.92 -16.86
N MET A 484 7.61 -0.03 -17.48
CA MET A 484 8.23 0.16 -18.79
C MET A 484 7.18 0.49 -19.85
N TYR A 485 6.04 -0.20 -19.85
CA TYR A 485 4.93 0.09 -20.78
C TYR A 485 4.36 1.49 -20.53
N ALA A 486 4.14 1.88 -19.27
CA ALA A 486 3.67 3.22 -18.90
C ALA A 486 4.65 4.32 -19.37
N ILE A 487 5.95 4.12 -19.18
CA ILE A 487 7.00 5.03 -19.68
C ILE A 487 6.96 5.12 -21.22
N GLY A 488 6.76 3.98 -21.91
CA GLY A 488 6.54 3.96 -23.36
C GLY A 488 5.39 4.87 -23.78
N ASN A 489 4.27 4.85 -23.03
CA ASN A 489 3.11 5.70 -23.29
C ASN A 489 3.40 7.18 -23.06
N VAL A 490 4.21 7.52 -22.05
CA VAL A 490 4.68 8.90 -21.81
C VAL A 490 5.44 9.42 -23.03
N PHE A 491 6.41 8.65 -23.55
CA PHE A 491 7.15 9.01 -24.76
C PHE A 491 6.30 9.04 -26.02
N LEU A 492 5.31 8.13 -26.12
CA LEU A 492 4.39 8.08 -27.26
C LEU A 492 3.47 9.30 -27.27
N ALA A 493 2.89 9.67 -26.13
CA ALA A 493 1.97 10.79 -26.02
C ALA A 493 2.68 12.15 -26.00
N GLY A 494 3.98 12.20 -25.68
CA GLY A 494 4.69 13.46 -25.46
C GLY A 494 4.16 14.19 -24.22
N GLN A 495 3.85 13.43 -23.16
CA GLN A 495 3.22 13.99 -21.97
C GLN A 495 4.14 15.00 -21.26
N PRO A 496 3.56 16.04 -20.64
CA PRO A 496 4.32 17.00 -19.86
C PRO A 496 4.96 16.36 -18.62
N GLN A 497 6.18 16.80 -18.30
CA GLN A 497 6.93 16.39 -17.11
C GLN A 497 6.17 16.79 -15.84
N MET A 498 6.11 15.91 -14.82
CA MET A 498 5.28 16.11 -13.63
C MET A 498 5.58 17.43 -12.89
N LEU A 499 6.86 17.77 -12.71
CA LEU A 499 7.24 18.90 -11.85
C LEU A 499 7.18 20.29 -12.51
N TRP A 500 7.30 20.36 -13.83
CA TRP A 500 7.40 21.64 -14.55
C TRP A 500 6.37 21.81 -15.67
N LYS A 501 5.50 20.80 -15.84
CA LYS A 501 4.55 20.68 -16.96
C LYS A 501 5.19 20.95 -18.35
N ILE A 502 6.52 20.84 -18.47
CA ILE A 502 7.24 21.03 -19.73
C ILE A 502 6.90 19.83 -20.62
N PRO A 503 6.28 20.04 -21.80
CA PRO A 503 5.96 18.94 -22.72
C PRO A 503 7.22 18.14 -23.04
N MET A 504 7.21 16.85 -22.73
CA MET A 504 8.29 15.99 -23.18
C MET A 504 8.18 15.82 -24.69
N PRO A 505 9.25 16.05 -25.46
CA PRO A 505 9.19 15.79 -26.89
C PRO A 505 8.91 14.31 -27.12
N ALA A 506 7.89 14.02 -27.94
CA ALA A 506 7.60 12.66 -28.31
C ALA A 506 8.80 12.08 -29.08
N ASP A 507 9.27 10.90 -28.68
CA ASP A 507 10.45 10.25 -29.27
C ASP A 507 10.12 8.82 -29.68
N MET A 508 9.65 8.66 -30.92
CA MET A 508 9.16 7.38 -31.43
C MET A 508 10.25 6.30 -31.49
N ASN A 509 11.54 6.67 -31.55
CA ASN A 509 12.61 5.68 -31.52
C ASN A 509 12.77 5.08 -30.11
N LYS A 510 12.65 5.91 -29.07
CA LYS A 510 12.60 5.43 -27.69
C LYS A 510 11.36 4.58 -27.44
N VAL A 511 10.19 5.01 -27.95
CA VAL A 511 8.94 4.25 -27.85
C VAL A 511 9.11 2.84 -28.41
N VAL A 512 9.58 2.71 -29.66
CA VAL A 512 9.78 1.39 -30.27
C VAL A 512 10.79 0.56 -29.48
N LYS A 513 11.92 1.16 -29.05
CA LYS A 513 12.93 0.43 -28.27
C LYS A 513 12.37 -0.12 -26.94
N ILE A 514 11.54 0.65 -26.25
CA ILE A 514 10.89 0.23 -24.99
C ILE A 514 9.96 -0.96 -25.28
N TYR A 515 9.08 -0.83 -26.25
CA TYR A 515 8.07 -1.85 -26.55
C TYR A 515 8.66 -3.12 -27.15
N GLU A 516 9.65 -3.04 -28.05
CA GLU A 516 10.40 -4.20 -28.53
C GLU A 516 11.09 -4.94 -27.38
N THR A 517 11.61 -4.22 -26.38
CA THR A 517 12.18 -4.83 -25.19
C THR A 517 11.12 -5.63 -24.43
N ILE A 518 9.92 -5.05 -24.20
CA ILE A 518 8.80 -5.73 -23.53
C ILE A 518 8.38 -7.00 -24.28
N ILE A 519 8.19 -6.90 -25.61
CA ILE A 519 7.82 -8.03 -26.46
C ILE A 519 8.86 -9.14 -26.37
N ARG A 520 10.15 -8.78 -26.34
CA ARG A 520 11.25 -9.75 -26.25
C ARG A 520 11.35 -10.42 -24.87
N VAL A 521 11.23 -9.68 -23.78
CA VAL A 521 11.38 -10.24 -22.42
C VAL A 521 10.12 -10.96 -21.94
N ALA A 522 8.94 -10.55 -22.45
CA ALA A 522 7.64 -11.06 -22.04
C ALA A 522 6.73 -11.36 -23.24
N PRO A 523 7.14 -12.22 -24.20
CA PRO A 523 6.42 -12.41 -25.47
C PRO A 523 5.00 -12.97 -25.30
N PHE A 524 4.73 -13.66 -24.20
CA PHE A 524 3.41 -14.20 -23.86
C PHE A 524 2.72 -13.42 -22.73
N GLY A 525 3.29 -12.27 -22.32
CA GLY A 525 2.75 -11.42 -21.27
C GLY A 525 1.60 -10.53 -21.76
N PRO A 526 0.77 -9.99 -20.85
CA PRO A 526 -0.40 -9.18 -21.21
C PRO A 526 -0.04 -7.89 -21.96
N TYR A 527 1.18 -7.39 -21.78
CA TYR A 527 1.66 -6.18 -22.46
C TYR A 527 2.29 -6.45 -23.83
N ALA A 528 2.59 -7.70 -24.22
CA ALA A 528 3.19 -7.98 -25.53
C ALA A 528 2.30 -7.55 -26.72
N PRO A 529 1.01 -7.93 -26.80
CA PRO A 529 0.16 -7.48 -27.91
C PRO A 529 -0.04 -5.95 -27.89
N LEU A 530 -0.15 -5.35 -26.69
CA LEU A 530 -0.30 -3.90 -26.52
C LEU A 530 0.95 -3.13 -26.96
N ALA A 531 2.13 -3.62 -26.58
CA ALA A 531 3.43 -3.09 -26.98
C ALA A 531 3.64 -3.22 -28.48
N THR A 532 3.26 -4.36 -29.07
CA THR A 532 3.35 -4.61 -30.53
C THR A 532 2.47 -3.63 -31.29
N PHE A 533 1.21 -3.47 -30.89
CA PHE A 533 0.33 -2.45 -31.46
C PHE A 533 0.90 -1.03 -31.32
N SER A 534 1.48 -0.72 -30.16
CA SER A 534 2.05 0.60 -29.89
C SER A 534 3.35 0.87 -30.66
N CYS A 535 4.13 -0.15 -31.02
CA CYS A 535 5.19 -0.04 -32.02
C CYS A 535 4.63 0.39 -33.37
N GLY A 536 3.51 -0.19 -33.80
CA GLY A 536 2.79 0.23 -35.01
C GLY A 536 2.42 1.71 -34.98
N LEU A 537 1.79 2.18 -33.89
CA LEU A 537 1.45 3.59 -33.70
C LEU A 537 2.69 4.51 -33.76
N ALA A 538 3.80 4.09 -33.17
CA ALA A 538 5.04 4.85 -33.20
C ALA A 538 5.60 4.97 -34.62
N ARG A 539 5.55 3.89 -35.41
CA ARG A 539 5.97 3.89 -36.82
C ARG A 539 5.04 4.71 -37.72
N GLU A 540 3.74 4.67 -37.46
CA GLU A 540 2.75 5.54 -38.11
C GLU A 540 3.07 7.02 -37.88
N ARG A 541 3.35 7.44 -36.64
CA ARG A 541 3.76 8.82 -36.33
C ARG A 541 5.06 9.24 -37.03
N GLN A 542 5.92 8.29 -37.35
CA GLN A 542 7.11 8.50 -38.17
C GLN A 542 6.84 8.44 -39.69
N LYS A 543 5.59 8.21 -40.12
CA LYS A 543 5.19 7.99 -41.52
C LYS A 543 5.86 6.76 -42.18
N LYS A 544 6.24 5.77 -41.37
CA LYS A 544 6.84 4.50 -41.81
C LYS A 544 5.76 3.43 -41.97
N TRP A 545 4.86 3.65 -42.92
CA TRP A 545 3.65 2.84 -43.12
C TRP A 545 3.91 1.33 -43.29
N PRO A 546 4.90 0.88 -44.09
CA PRO A 546 5.16 -0.56 -44.23
C PRO A 546 5.61 -1.22 -42.93
N GLU A 547 6.41 -0.51 -42.12
CA GLU A 547 6.83 -1.00 -40.80
C GLU A 547 5.65 -1.04 -39.81
N ALA A 548 4.77 -0.03 -39.86
CA ALA A 548 3.58 0.03 -39.01
C ALA A 548 2.60 -1.12 -39.30
N VAL A 549 2.33 -1.38 -40.58
CA VAL A 549 1.44 -2.49 -41.01
C VAL A 549 1.96 -3.83 -40.51
N LYS A 550 3.27 -4.07 -40.61
CA LYS A 550 3.87 -5.31 -40.09
C LYS A 550 3.58 -5.52 -38.60
N PHE A 551 3.74 -4.48 -37.78
CA PHE A 551 3.42 -4.58 -36.35
C PHE A 551 1.94 -4.84 -36.11
N TYR A 552 1.03 -4.28 -36.91
CA TYR A 552 -0.40 -4.56 -36.77
C TYR A 552 -0.77 -5.98 -37.21
N GLU A 553 -0.14 -6.48 -38.27
CA GLU A 553 -0.28 -7.88 -38.70
C GLU A 553 0.24 -8.85 -37.63
N ASP A 554 1.37 -8.55 -36.98
CA ASP A 554 1.95 -9.37 -35.91
C ASP A 554 1.05 -9.45 -34.64
N VAL A 555 0.08 -8.54 -34.48
CA VAL A 555 -0.90 -8.56 -33.37
C VAL A 555 -2.09 -9.49 -33.67
N LEU A 556 -2.46 -9.66 -34.94
CA LEU A 556 -3.60 -10.46 -35.40
C LEU A 556 -3.26 -11.95 -35.41
#